data_AF-A0A6J4RBZ8-F1
#
_entry.id   AF-A0A6J4RBZ8-F1
#
_cell.length_a   1.000
_cell.length_b   1.000
_cell.length_c   1.000
_cell.angle_alpha   90.00
_cell.angle_beta   90.00
_cell.angle_gamma   90.00
#
_symmetry.space_group_name_H-M   'P 1'
#
loop_
_entity.id
_entity.type
_entity.pdbx_description
1 polymer ?
#
loop_
_entity_poly.entity_id
_entity_poly.type
_entity_poly.pdbx_seq_one_letter_code
_entity_poly.pdbx_strand_id
1 'polypeptide(L)'
;MAAILAYAAEKGHDLVAHYEDLDAPGHLLYHRPGLKEAINNIKELEDWEVLVVAEPRCISETDSALHEFVHKLSLYGNRLETPARSWEDLLAGMRSYRRAMSRR
;
A
#
# COMPACT_ATOMS: atom_id res chain seq x y z
N MET A 1 6.68 13.98 2.07
CA MET A 1 7.93 13.48 1.47
C MET A 1 9.00 13.08 2.48
N ALA A 2 9.52 14.01 3.29
CA ALA A 2 10.69 13.76 4.14
C ALA A 2 10.54 12.53 5.07
N ALA A 3 9.34 12.33 5.64
CA ALA A 3 9.06 11.17 6.49
C ALA A 3 9.10 9.82 5.74
N ILE A 4 8.64 9.76 4.49
CA ILE A 4 8.70 8.53 3.67
C ILE A 4 10.15 8.20 3.31
N LEU A 5 10.92 9.22 2.91
CA LEU A 5 12.33 9.04 2.56
C LEU A 5 13.18 8.61 3.76
N ALA A 6 12.95 9.22 4.92
CA ALA A 6 13.61 8.83 6.16
C ALA A 6 13.27 7.39 6.55
N TYR A 7 11.99 7.01 6.44
CA TYR A 7 11.55 5.63 6.70
C TYR A 7 12.18 4.63 5.73
N ALA A 8 12.17 4.92 4.43
CA ALA A 8 12.78 4.06 3.42
C ALA A 8 14.28 3.86 3.71
N ALA A 9 15.01 4.94 4.01
CA ALA A 9 16.42 4.87 4.37
C ALA A 9 16.67 4.07 5.67
N GLU A 10 15.84 4.26 6.70
CA GLU A 10 15.92 3.50 7.95
C GLU A 10 15.72 2.00 7.73
N LYS A 11 14.82 1.62 6.81
CA LYS A 11 14.56 0.23 6.45
C LYS A 11 15.54 -0.34 5.43
N GLY A 12 16.48 0.47 4.92
CA GLY A 12 17.45 0.06 3.92
C GLY A 12 16.83 -0.15 2.52
N HIS A 13 15.71 0.50 2.24
CA HIS A 13 15.03 0.45 0.94
C HIS A 13 15.64 1.47 -0.03
N ASP A 14 15.89 1.04 -1.26
CA ASP A 14 16.28 1.94 -2.35
C ASP A 14 15.04 2.59 -2.99
N LEU A 15 15.05 3.92 -3.10
CA LEU A 15 13.96 4.64 -3.74
C LEU A 15 14.09 4.57 -5.27
N VAL A 16 13.23 3.78 -5.91
CA VAL A 16 13.21 3.61 -7.37
C VAL A 16 12.23 4.52 -8.10
N ALA A 17 11.16 4.95 -7.42
CA ALA A 17 10.17 5.88 -7.98
C ALA A 17 9.39 6.60 -6.88
N HIS A 18 8.77 7.72 -7.24
CA HIS A 18 7.93 8.51 -6.36
C HIS A 18 6.65 8.94 -7.09
N TYR A 19 5.52 8.84 -6.40
CA TYR A 19 4.19 9.17 -6.92
C TYR A 19 3.45 10.06 -5.93
N GLU A 20 2.70 11.02 -6.45
CA GLU A 20 1.93 11.97 -5.66
C GLU A 20 0.53 12.14 -6.23
N ASP A 21 -0.46 12.06 -5.36
CA ASP A 21 -1.87 12.27 -5.67
C ASP A 21 -2.41 13.40 -4.79
N LEU A 22 -2.26 14.64 -5.25
CA LEU A 22 -2.80 15.83 -4.58
C LEU A 22 -4.32 15.88 -4.76
N ASP A 23 -5.04 16.15 -3.67
CA ASP A 23 -6.50 16.34 -3.64
C ASP A 23 -7.33 15.16 -4.19
N ALA A 24 -6.72 13.98 -4.33
CA ALA A 24 -7.41 12.79 -4.81
C ALA A 24 -8.34 12.21 -3.73
N PRO A 25 -9.65 12.07 -4.00
CA PRO A 25 -10.61 11.58 -3.01
C PRO A 25 -10.26 10.14 -2.59
N GLY A 26 -10.20 9.90 -1.27
CA GLY A 26 -9.69 8.66 -0.67
C GLY A 26 -10.61 7.45 -0.72
N HIS A 27 -11.80 7.54 -1.33
CA HIS A 27 -12.72 6.41 -1.37
C HIS A 27 -12.39 5.38 -2.44
N LEU A 28 -11.72 5.78 -3.53
CA LEU A 28 -11.65 4.98 -4.75
C LEU A 28 -10.24 5.00 -5.35
N LEU A 29 -9.63 3.81 -5.45
CA LEU A 29 -8.31 3.57 -6.06
C LEU A 29 -8.15 4.21 -7.45
N TYR A 30 -9.24 4.29 -8.22
CA TYR A 30 -9.24 4.84 -9.58
C TYR A 30 -9.26 6.37 -9.65
N HIS A 31 -9.41 7.06 -8.52
CA HIS A 31 -9.27 8.52 -8.45
C HIS A 31 -7.87 8.97 -8.03
N ARG A 32 -6.93 8.02 -7.88
CA ARG A 32 -5.53 8.24 -7.50
C ARG A 32 -4.62 7.83 -8.68
N PRO A 33 -4.40 8.69 -9.68
CA PRO A 33 -3.59 8.36 -10.86
C PRO A 33 -2.17 7.91 -10.50
N GLY A 34 -1.51 8.55 -9.54
CA GLY A 34 -0.16 8.19 -9.10
C GLY A 34 -0.12 6.81 -8.45
N LEU A 35 -1.06 6.50 -7.55
CA LEU A 35 -1.20 5.16 -6.97
C LEU A 35 -1.49 4.11 -8.04
N LYS A 36 -2.33 4.42 -9.02
CA LYS A 36 -2.63 3.51 -10.14
C LYS A 36 -1.37 3.21 -10.96
N GLU A 37 -0.56 4.23 -11.25
CA GLU A 37 0.71 4.06 -11.94
C GLU A 37 1.70 3.23 -11.12
N ALA A 38 1.83 3.51 -9.82
CA ALA A 38 2.66 2.73 -8.91
C ALA A 38 2.29 1.23 -8.93
N ILE A 39 0.99 0.92 -8.87
CA ILE A 39 0.50 -0.47 -8.91
C ILE A 39 0.82 -1.14 -10.24
N ASN A 40 0.67 -0.42 -11.35
CA ASN A 40 1.01 -0.96 -12.67
C ASN A 40 2.51 -1.28 -12.72
N ASN A 41 3.36 -0.35 -12.28
CA ASN A 41 4.80 -0.57 -12.28
C ASN A 41 5.21 -1.72 -11.35
N ILE A 42 4.60 -1.84 -10.15
CA ILE A 42 4.83 -2.98 -9.24
C ILE A 42 4.48 -4.33 -9.88
N LYS A 43 3.46 -4.38 -10.74
CA LYS A 43 3.07 -5.63 -11.43
C LYS A 43 4.00 -6.00 -12.56
N GLU A 44 4.53 -5.01 -13.27
CA GLU A 44 5.36 -5.22 -14.46
C GLU A 44 6.86 -5.31 -14.14
N LEU A 45 7.30 -4.73 -13.02
CA LEU A 45 8.70 -4.67 -12.63
C LEU A 45 8.97 -5.62 -11.44
N GLU A 46 9.54 -6.78 -11.75
CA GLU A 46 9.76 -7.88 -10.79
C GLU A 46 10.61 -7.49 -9.58
N ASP A 47 11.49 -6.48 -9.72
CA ASP A 47 12.41 -6.05 -8.65
C ASP A 47 11.78 -5.09 -7.62
N TRP A 48 10.54 -4.66 -7.82
CA TRP A 48 9.90 -3.65 -6.94
C TRP A 48 9.19 -4.32 -5.76
N GLU A 49 9.92 -4.57 -4.67
CA GLU A 49 9.38 -5.35 -3.54
C GLU A 49 8.39 -4.61 -2.64
N VAL A 50 8.55 -3.30 -2.45
CA VAL A 50 7.86 -2.55 -1.37
C VAL A 50 7.25 -1.26 -1.90
N LEU A 51 5.96 -1.07 -1.62
CA LEU A 51 5.29 0.23 -1.73
C LEU A 51 5.27 0.90 -0.35
N VAL A 52 5.91 2.05 -0.21
CA VAL A 52 5.89 2.85 1.03
C VAL A 52 4.91 4.00 0.88
N VAL A 53 3.97 4.14 1.83
CA VAL A 53 3.04 5.27 1.89
C VAL A 53 3.12 6.00 3.23
N ALA A 54 2.84 7.31 3.23
CA ALA A 54 2.86 8.10 4.47
C ALA A 54 1.88 7.55 5.51
N GLU A 55 0.66 7.22 5.07
CA GLU A 55 -0.41 6.69 5.92
C GLU A 55 -1.29 5.70 5.13
N PRO A 56 -2.01 4.78 5.80
CA PRO A 56 -2.94 3.87 5.12
C PRO A 56 -3.99 4.58 4.25
N ARG A 57 -4.44 5.79 4.64
CA ARG A 57 -5.41 6.59 3.87
C ARG A 57 -4.90 7.05 2.50
N CYS A 58 -3.58 6.99 2.26
CA CYS A 58 -3.02 7.23 0.93
C CYS A 58 -3.44 6.14 -0.07
N ILE A 59 -3.81 4.95 0.42
CA ILE A 59 -4.36 3.86 -0.38
C ILE A 59 -5.88 3.99 -0.46
N SER A 60 -6.54 4.05 0.69
CA SER A 60 -8.00 4.17 0.80
C SER A 60 -8.40 4.63 2.20
N GLU A 61 -9.48 5.41 2.28
CA GLU A 61 -10.16 5.79 3.53
C GLU A 61 -11.06 4.68 4.09
N THR A 62 -11.31 3.62 3.31
CA THR A 62 -12.11 2.47 3.75
C THR A 62 -11.21 1.27 4.06
N ASP A 63 -11.43 0.68 5.25
CA ASP A 63 -10.67 -0.50 5.70
C ASP A 63 -10.84 -1.70 4.77
N SER A 64 -12.05 -1.91 4.21
CA SER A 64 -12.29 -3.01 3.28
C SER A 64 -11.42 -2.91 2.02
N ALA A 65 -11.33 -1.72 1.41
CA ALA A 65 -10.52 -1.51 0.22
C ALA A 65 -9.01 -1.58 0.57
N LEU A 66 -8.60 -1.11 1.74
CA LEU A 66 -7.24 -1.29 2.23
C LEU A 66 -6.90 -2.79 2.38
N HIS A 67 -7.79 -3.59 2.96
CA HIS A 67 -7.59 -5.03 3.10
C HIS A 67 -7.54 -5.75 1.74
N GLU A 68 -8.41 -5.38 0.79
CA GLU A 68 -8.33 -5.90 -0.58
C GLU A 68 -7.02 -5.54 -1.27
N PHE A 69 -6.52 -4.32 -1.03
CA PHE A 69 -5.26 -3.86 -1.58
C PHE A 69 -4.06 -4.64 -1.02
N VAL A 70 -3.99 -4.77 0.31
CA VAL A 70 -2.97 -5.58 1.01
C VAL A 70 -3.01 -7.02 0.52
N HIS A 71 -4.21 -7.58 0.33
CA HIS A 71 -4.35 -8.92 -0.23
C HIS A 71 -3.76 -9.02 -1.64
N LYS A 72 -4.05 -8.07 -2.53
CA LYS A 72 -3.50 -8.07 -3.90
C LYS A 72 -1.97 -8.00 -3.89
N LEU A 73 -1.36 -7.09 -3.11
CA LEU A 73 0.09 -7.02 -3.01
C LEU A 73 0.69 -8.34 -2.50
N SER A 74 0.06 -8.96 -1.50
CA SER A 74 0.53 -10.26 -0.98
C SER A 74 0.50 -11.38 -2.02
N LEU A 75 -0.38 -11.32 -3.02
CA LEU A 75 -0.45 -12.30 -4.11
C LEU A 75 0.69 -12.11 -5.13
N TYR A 76 1.17 -10.87 -5.27
CA TYR A 76 2.28 -10.52 -6.16
C TYR A 76 3.65 -10.66 -5.48
N GLY A 77 3.69 -10.96 -4.18
CA GLY A 77 4.93 -11.04 -3.40
C GLY A 77 5.43 -9.69 -2.88
N ASN A 78 4.72 -8.59 -3.16
CA ASN A 78 5.08 -7.26 -2.71
C ASN A 78 4.52 -6.96 -1.30
N ARG A 79 5.08 -5.93 -0.66
CA ARG A 79 4.65 -5.44 0.67
C ARG A 79 4.14 -4.00 0.59
N LEU A 80 3.19 -3.68 1.46
CA LEU A 80 2.80 -2.30 1.78
C LEU A 80 3.41 -1.93 3.14
N GLU A 81 4.21 -0.88 3.15
CA GLU A 81 4.79 -0.35 4.38
C GLU A 81 4.34 1.09 4.62
N THR A 82 4.15 1.44 5.89
CA THR A 82 3.85 2.80 6.28
C THR A 82 4.45 3.09 7.66
N PRO A 83 4.98 4.29 7.91
CA PRO A 83 5.47 4.67 9.24
C PRO A 83 4.40 4.52 10.34
N ALA A 84 3.12 4.63 9.97
CA ALA A 84 2.00 4.55 10.91
C ALA A 84 1.60 3.10 11.27
N ARG A 85 1.96 2.10 10.46
CA ARG A 85 1.52 0.71 10.63
C ARG A 85 2.44 -0.27 9.88
N SER A 86 2.89 -1.32 10.56
CA SER A 86 3.76 -2.33 9.94
C SER A 86 3.03 -3.17 8.88
N TRP A 87 3.81 -3.82 8.01
CA TRP A 87 3.27 -4.79 7.06
C TRP A 87 2.56 -5.95 7.77
N GLU A 88 3.13 -6.43 8.87
CA GLU A 88 2.59 -7.53 9.67
C GLU A 88 1.20 -7.17 10.24
N ASP A 89 1.04 -5.94 10.74
CA ASP A 89 -0.25 -5.45 11.26
C ASP A 89 -1.30 -5.33 10.15
N LEU A 90 -0.90 -4.80 8.99
CA LEU A 90 -1.77 -4.69 7.82
C LEU A 90 -2.22 -6.06 7.32
N LEU A 91 -1.29 -7.03 7.26
CA LEU A 91 -1.54 -8.38 6.81
C LEU A 91 -2.43 -9.15 7.82
N ALA A 92 -2.20 -8.96 9.12
CA ALA A 92 -3.05 -9.52 10.16
C ALA A 92 -4.47 -8.98 10.09
N GLY A 93 -4.63 -7.66 9.90
CA GLY A 93 -5.92 -7.01 9.68
C GLY A 93 -6.66 -7.60 8.47
N MET A 94 -5.98 -7.72 7.33
CA MET A 94 -6.54 -8.31 6.12
C MET A 94 -7.00 -9.77 6.33
N ARG A 95 -6.17 -10.59 6.99
CA ARG A 95 -6.52 -11.99 7.30
C ARG A 95 -7.75 -12.08 8.20
N SER A 96 -7.84 -11.21 9.21
CA SER A 96 -8.98 -11.12 10.11
C SER A 96 -10.26 -10.74 9.34
N TYR A 97 -10.18 -9.71 8.50
CA TYR A 97 -11.28 -9.25 7.64
C TYR A 97 -11.81 -10.37 6.74
N ARG A 98 -10.91 -11.11 6.05
CA ARG A 98 -11.32 -12.23 5.20
C ARG A 98 -12.00 -13.37 5.97
N ARG A 99 -11.52 -13.69 7.18
CA ARG A 99 -12.16 -14.70 8.04
C ARG A 99 -13.55 -14.27 8.49
N ALA A 100 -13.76 -12.99 8.77
CA ALA A 100 -15.08 -12.47 9.11
C ALA A 100 -16.03 -12.54 7.91
N MET A 101 -15.54 -12.18 6.72
CA MET A 101 -16.33 -12.24 5.48
C MET A 101 -16.71 -13.67 5.07
N SER A 102 -15.86 -14.67 5.31
CA SER A 102 -16.19 -16.08 5.00
C SER A 102 -17.17 -16.74 5.98
N ARG A 103 -17.48 -16.08 7.10
CA ARG A 103 -18.44 -16.56 8.12
C ARG A 103 -19.82 -15.93 7.94
N ARG A 104 -19.95 -14.98 7.03
CA ARG A 104 -21.22 -14.41 6.57
C ARG A 104 -21.76 -15.23 5.41
#